data_AF-A0A0F0GHY9-F1
#
_entry.id   AF-A0A0F0GHY9-F1
#
_cell.length_a   1.000
_cell.length_b   1.000
_cell.length_c   1.000
_cell.angle_alpha   90.00
_cell.angle_beta   90.00
_cell.angle_gamma   90.00
#
_symmetry.space_group_name_H-M   'P 1'
#
loop_
_entity.id
_entity.type
_entity.pdbx_description
1 polymer ?
#
loop_
_entity_poly.entity_id
_entity_poly.type
_entity_poly.pdbx_seq_one_letter_code
_entity_poly.pdbx_strand_id
1 'polypeptide(L)'
;MKMFRVLTAVALAFVAAVGVAQPASAAVTWKFQGSGTTNCLDGYPTHPAGAVYYTGCNDGAFQNFRWVGSFGRQTQLVSNQSNKCAWGEGDQVGLATCNGSPSQVWVVSGSASRLTIRHLHSGKCVARLGPPNIRLQTCDDRLPNQFWFKR
;
A
#
# COMPACT_ATOMS: atom_id res chain seq x y z
N MET A 1 -0.30 42.81 70.62
CA MET A 1 0.72 41.80 70.96
C MET A 1 0.94 40.89 69.76
N LYS A 2 2.21 40.72 69.38
CA LYS A 2 2.84 39.67 68.54
C LYS A 2 2.37 39.45 67.10
N MET A 3 3.30 39.81 66.20
CA MET A 3 3.49 39.29 64.84
C MET A 3 3.53 37.76 64.79
N PHE A 4 3.03 37.17 63.70
CA PHE A 4 3.66 36.01 63.06
C PHE A 4 3.53 36.14 61.53
N ARG A 5 4.68 36.26 60.87
CA ARG A 5 4.87 35.87 59.45
C ARG A 5 4.82 34.33 59.39
N VAL A 6 4.55 33.76 58.20
CA VAL A 6 5.40 32.74 57.53
C VAL A 6 4.62 31.92 56.46
N LEU A 7 5.19 31.97 55.25
CA LEU A 7 5.29 30.98 54.14
C LEU A 7 4.08 30.58 53.26
N THR A 8 4.21 31.05 52.02
CA THR A 8 3.82 30.48 50.73
C THR A 8 4.02 28.96 50.60
N ALA A 9 3.05 28.29 49.98
CA ALA A 9 3.25 27.06 49.23
C ALA A 9 2.34 27.07 47.98
N VAL A 10 2.92 27.38 46.82
CA VAL A 10 2.27 27.18 45.51
C VAL A 10 2.49 25.71 45.15
N ALA A 11 1.45 24.89 45.31
CA ALA A 11 1.48 23.50 44.88
C ALA A 11 1.30 23.44 43.35
N LEU A 12 2.38 23.15 42.64
CA LEU A 12 2.37 22.73 41.23
C LEU A 12 1.68 21.36 41.13
N ALA A 13 0.44 21.34 40.65
CA ALA A 13 -0.22 20.10 40.26
C ALA A 13 0.36 19.63 38.92
N PHE A 14 1.21 18.60 38.95
CA PHE A 14 1.57 17.81 37.78
C PHE A 14 0.31 17.09 37.28
N VAL A 15 -0.26 17.54 36.16
CA VAL A 15 -1.27 16.78 35.44
C VAL A 15 -0.55 15.63 34.73
N ALA A 16 -0.63 14.44 35.31
CA ALA A 16 -0.24 13.21 34.64
C ALA A 16 -1.13 13.04 33.40
N ALA A 17 -0.57 13.28 32.22
CA ALA A 17 -1.18 12.90 30.96
C ALA A 17 -1.27 11.38 30.92
N VAL A 18 -2.42 10.83 31.31
CA VAL A 18 -2.84 9.47 30.95
C VAL A 18 -2.96 9.44 29.44
N GLY A 19 -1.85 9.10 28.78
CA GLY A 19 -1.83 8.74 27.37
C GLY A 19 -2.69 7.51 27.19
N VAL A 20 -3.95 7.70 26.86
CA VAL A 20 -4.76 6.63 26.28
C VAL A 20 -4.04 6.18 25.03
N ALA A 21 -3.46 4.97 25.07
CA ALA A 21 -2.92 4.33 23.88
C ALA A 21 -4.09 4.24 22.88
N GLN A 22 -4.10 5.13 21.89
CA GLN A 22 -5.07 5.03 20.81
C GLN A 22 -4.81 3.68 20.12
N PRO A 23 -5.85 2.89 19.85
CA PRO A 23 -5.66 1.66 19.09
C PRO A 23 -5.01 2.05 17.77
N ALA A 24 -3.83 1.48 17.49
CA ALA A 24 -3.26 1.57 16.16
C ALA A 24 -4.24 0.90 15.21
N SER A 25 -4.98 1.69 14.43
CA SER A 25 -5.87 1.15 13.41
C SER A 25 -5.05 0.24 12.52
N ALA A 26 -5.34 -1.06 12.54
CA ALA A 26 -4.70 -2.02 11.67
C ALA A 26 -4.91 -1.54 10.22
N ALA A 27 -3.82 -1.21 9.53
CA ALA A 27 -3.92 -0.76 8.15
C ALA A 27 -4.52 -1.90 7.32
N VAL A 28 -5.65 -1.62 6.68
CA VAL A 28 -6.32 -2.62 5.85
C VAL A 28 -5.41 -2.94 4.66
N THR A 29 -5.10 -4.21 4.49
CA THR A 29 -4.29 -4.73 3.38
C THR A 29 -5.15 -5.54 2.44
N TRP A 30 -4.75 -5.57 1.17
CA TRP A 30 -5.46 -6.30 0.13
C TRP A 30 -4.50 -7.15 -0.69
N LYS A 31 -4.97 -8.31 -1.12
CA LYS A 31 -4.29 -9.11 -2.14
C LYS A 31 -4.93 -8.84 -3.50
N PHE A 32 -4.10 -8.79 -4.54
CA PHE A 32 -4.57 -8.65 -5.91
C PHE A 32 -4.39 -9.98 -6.63
N GLN A 33 -5.46 -10.74 -6.75
CA GLN A 33 -5.48 -12.01 -7.50
C GLN A 33 -5.78 -11.73 -8.97
N GLY A 34 -5.08 -12.40 -9.88
CA GLY A 34 -5.39 -12.28 -11.30
C GLY A 34 -6.70 -12.96 -11.66
N SER A 35 -7.55 -12.26 -12.42
CA SER A 35 -8.80 -12.82 -12.93
C SER A 35 -8.57 -14.11 -13.70
N GLY A 36 -9.36 -15.15 -13.38
CA GLY A 36 -9.28 -16.48 -14.01
C GLY A 36 -8.06 -17.30 -13.61
N THR A 37 -7.38 -16.96 -12.52
CA THR A 37 -6.16 -17.66 -12.08
C THR A 37 -6.14 -17.90 -10.57
N THR A 38 -5.16 -18.66 -10.08
CA THR A 38 -4.86 -18.86 -8.65
C THR A 38 -3.64 -18.07 -8.17
N ASN A 39 -3.20 -17.09 -8.95
CA ASN A 39 -1.96 -16.35 -8.71
C ASN A 39 -2.25 -14.90 -8.30
N CYS A 40 -1.39 -14.37 -7.43
CA CYS A 40 -1.48 -13.06 -6.80
C CYS A 40 -0.26 -12.20 -7.13
N LEU A 41 -0.48 -10.88 -7.10
CA LEU A 41 0.60 -9.90 -7.09
C LEU A 41 1.44 -10.07 -5.82
N ASP A 42 2.75 -10.11 -5.97
CA ASP A 42 3.69 -10.38 -4.89
C ASP A 42 4.86 -9.39 -4.99
N GLY A 43 5.29 -8.82 -3.86
CA GLY A 43 6.34 -7.82 -3.82
C GLY A 43 7.48 -8.24 -2.92
N TYR A 44 8.64 -8.58 -3.50
CA TYR A 44 9.84 -8.97 -2.77
C TYR A 44 11.05 -8.07 -3.12
N PRO A 45 11.50 -7.20 -2.20
CA PRO A 45 12.54 -6.20 -2.49
C PRO A 45 13.88 -6.77 -2.93
N THR A 46 14.22 -7.99 -2.50
CA THR A 46 15.50 -8.66 -2.77
C THR A 46 15.39 -9.71 -3.89
N HIS A 47 14.26 -9.78 -4.60
CA HIS A 47 14.18 -10.56 -5.83
C HIS A 47 15.16 -9.99 -6.87
N PRO A 48 15.84 -10.79 -7.72
CA PRO A 48 16.86 -10.32 -8.67
C PRO A 48 16.41 -9.22 -9.63
N ALA A 49 15.10 -9.02 -9.79
CA ALA A 49 14.50 -7.95 -10.58
C ALA A 49 14.01 -6.73 -9.74
N GLY A 50 14.26 -6.70 -8.42
CA GLY A 50 13.72 -5.69 -7.50
C GLY A 50 12.19 -5.63 -7.45
N ALA A 51 11.53 -6.69 -7.93
CA ALA A 51 10.28 -6.57 -8.64
C ALA A 51 9.04 -6.92 -7.80
N VAL A 52 7.96 -6.27 -8.19
CA VAL A 52 6.62 -6.83 -8.03
C VAL A 52 6.45 -7.89 -9.11
N TYR A 53 5.94 -9.07 -8.76
CA TYR A 53 5.83 -10.24 -9.64
C TYR A 53 4.50 -10.96 -9.41
N TYR A 54 4.32 -12.09 -10.08
CA TYR A 54 3.07 -12.84 -10.09
C TYR A 54 3.28 -14.32 -9.76
N THR A 55 2.74 -14.80 -8.65
CA THR A 55 2.96 -16.17 -8.16
C THR A 55 1.73 -16.73 -7.48
N GLY A 56 1.74 -18.01 -7.08
CA GLY A 56 0.64 -18.65 -6.35
C GLY A 56 0.20 -17.83 -5.14
N CYS A 57 -1.12 -17.63 -5.01
CA CYS A 57 -1.67 -16.91 -3.87
C CYS A 57 -1.38 -17.67 -2.56
N ASN A 58 -0.84 -16.98 -1.55
CA ASN A 58 -0.52 -17.52 -0.23
C ASN A 58 -0.90 -16.51 0.88
N ASP A 59 -0.70 -16.87 2.14
CA ASP A 59 -1.02 -16.02 3.30
C ASP A 59 0.16 -15.19 3.82
N GLY A 60 1.26 -15.17 3.08
CA GLY A 60 2.43 -14.37 3.36
C GLY A 60 2.20 -12.86 3.15
N ALA A 61 2.94 -12.06 3.93
CA ALA A 61 2.84 -10.60 3.89
C ALA A 61 3.31 -9.97 2.56
N PHE A 62 4.04 -10.71 1.72
CA PHE A 62 4.57 -10.22 0.44
C PHE A 62 3.46 -9.94 -0.59
N GLN A 63 2.30 -10.57 -0.45
CA GLN A 63 1.14 -10.38 -1.34
C GLN A 63 0.14 -9.35 -0.82
N ASN A 64 0.39 -8.83 0.39
CA ASN A 64 -0.47 -7.86 1.04
C ASN A 64 0.02 -6.46 0.70
N PHE A 65 -0.80 -5.69 -0.01
CA PHE A 65 -0.54 -4.30 -0.31
C PHE A 65 -1.50 -3.42 0.47
N ARG A 66 -0.95 -2.50 1.27
CA ARG A 66 -1.72 -1.43 1.87
C ARG A 66 -2.03 -0.40 0.80
N TRP A 67 -3.30 -0.09 0.70
CA TRP A 67 -3.80 0.95 -0.15
C TRP A 67 -4.91 1.69 0.60
N VAL A 68 -4.73 3.00 0.80
CA VAL A 68 -5.72 3.87 1.43
C VAL A 68 -6.39 4.71 0.34
N GLY A 69 -7.71 4.57 0.21
CA GLY A 69 -8.53 5.33 -0.73
C GLY A 69 -9.76 4.57 -1.22
N SER A 70 -10.65 5.30 -1.89
CA SER A 70 -11.77 4.70 -2.62
C SER A 70 -11.33 4.31 -4.04
N PHE A 71 -12.00 3.33 -4.63
CA PHE A 71 -11.81 3.00 -6.05
C PHE A 71 -11.87 4.27 -6.92
N GLY A 72 -11.00 4.34 -7.93
CA GLY A 72 -10.89 5.47 -8.85
C GLY A 72 -10.13 6.68 -8.32
N ARG A 73 -9.65 6.66 -7.07
CA ARG A 73 -8.79 7.72 -6.52
C ARG A 73 -7.31 7.37 -6.65
N GLN A 74 -6.49 8.41 -6.72
CA GLN A 74 -5.03 8.29 -6.72
C GLN A 74 -4.53 7.73 -5.40
N THR A 75 -3.46 6.95 -5.44
CA THR A 75 -2.91 6.33 -4.26
C THR A 75 -1.50 5.78 -4.42
N GLN A 76 -0.94 5.24 -3.33
CA GLN A 76 0.25 4.41 -3.35
C GLN A 76 -0.12 2.95 -2.98
N LEU A 77 0.54 2.00 -3.63
CA LEU A 77 0.47 0.59 -3.25
C LEU A 77 1.70 0.27 -2.41
N VAL A 78 1.51 0.09 -1.10
CA VAL A 78 2.61 -0.13 -0.16
C VAL A 78 2.68 -1.61 0.20
N SER A 79 3.79 -2.27 -0.13
CA SER A 79 4.03 -3.66 0.28
C SER A 79 4.05 -3.73 1.81
N ASN A 80 3.20 -4.58 2.39
CA ASN A 80 3.09 -4.72 3.84
C ASN A 80 4.32 -5.40 4.43
N GLN A 81 5.00 -6.26 3.67
CA GLN A 81 6.21 -6.93 4.12
C GLN A 81 7.41 -5.98 4.22
N SER A 82 7.59 -5.10 3.24
CA SER A 82 8.82 -4.29 3.12
C SER A 82 8.65 -2.82 3.50
N ASN A 83 7.41 -2.35 3.65
CA ASN A 83 7.05 -0.93 3.74
C ASN A 83 7.54 -0.09 2.55
N LYS A 84 7.82 -0.72 1.40
CA LYS A 84 8.18 -0.06 0.14
C LYS A 84 6.96 0.17 -0.74
N CYS A 85 7.01 1.22 -1.54
CA CYS A 85 5.97 1.58 -2.48
C CYS A 85 6.23 0.94 -3.84
N ALA A 86 5.17 0.45 -4.48
CA ALA A 86 5.23 0.05 -5.87
C ALA A 86 5.51 1.28 -6.74
N TRP A 87 6.46 1.15 -7.66
CA TRP A 87 6.76 2.16 -8.67
C TRP A 87 6.61 1.59 -10.07
N GLY A 88 6.33 2.46 -11.03
CA GLY A 88 6.27 2.14 -12.46
C GLY A 88 7.20 3.04 -13.27
N GLU A 89 7.96 2.44 -14.19
CA GLU A 89 8.81 3.16 -15.15
C GLU A 89 8.92 2.34 -16.43
N GLY A 90 8.73 2.97 -17.59
CA GLY A 90 8.71 2.26 -18.87
C GLY A 90 7.62 1.18 -18.95
N ASP A 91 8.02 -0.08 -18.94
CA ASP A 91 7.16 -1.27 -18.86
C ASP A 91 7.28 -2.02 -17.52
N GLN A 92 8.11 -1.54 -16.60
CA GLN A 92 8.46 -2.24 -15.37
C GLN A 92 7.60 -1.81 -14.18
N VAL A 93 7.47 -2.73 -13.22
CA VAL A 93 6.87 -2.49 -11.91
C VAL A 93 7.83 -3.05 -10.85
N GLY A 94 8.21 -2.23 -9.88
CA GLY A 94 9.12 -2.63 -8.81
C GLY A 94 8.75 -2.06 -7.46
N LEU A 95 9.59 -2.31 -6.45
CA LEU A 95 9.45 -1.71 -5.12
C LEU A 95 10.61 -0.76 -4.83
N ALA A 96 10.30 0.40 -4.24
CA ALA A 96 11.30 1.38 -3.81
C ALA A 96 10.85 2.08 -2.53
N THR A 97 11.76 2.80 -1.88
CA THR A 97 11.40 3.64 -0.72
C THR A 97 10.28 4.60 -1.11
N CYS A 98 9.24 4.65 -0.28
CA CYS A 98 8.11 5.55 -0.50
C CYS A 98 8.58 7.00 -0.42
N ASN A 99 8.40 7.75 -1.51
CA ASN A 99 8.78 9.16 -1.60
C ASN A 99 7.68 10.06 -2.20
N GLY A 100 6.55 9.48 -2.60
CA GLY A 100 5.43 10.23 -3.18
C GLY A 100 5.69 10.70 -4.62
N SER A 101 6.73 10.19 -5.29
CA SER A 101 7.00 10.53 -6.68
C SER A 101 5.82 10.14 -7.58
N PRO A 102 5.61 10.84 -8.72
CA PRO A 102 4.57 10.47 -9.68
C PRO A 102 4.67 9.02 -10.17
N SER A 103 5.88 8.45 -10.20
CA SER A 103 6.12 7.04 -10.53
C SER A 103 5.60 6.04 -9.49
N GLN A 104 5.25 6.49 -8.28
CA GLN A 104 4.67 5.68 -7.21
C GLN A 104 3.17 5.88 -7.05
N VAL A 105 2.54 6.65 -7.95
CA VAL A 105 1.11 6.96 -7.89
C VAL A 105 0.33 6.05 -8.82
N TRP A 106 -0.71 5.43 -8.28
CA TRP A 106 -1.56 4.45 -8.93
C TRP A 106 -3.03 4.86 -8.82
N VAL A 107 -3.85 4.28 -9.68
CA VAL A 107 -5.31 4.33 -9.56
C VAL A 107 -5.82 2.90 -9.65
N VAL A 108 -6.46 2.45 -8.57
CA VAL A 108 -7.16 1.15 -8.55
C VAL A 108 -8.64 1.42 -8.82
N SER A 109 -9.15 0.93 -9.96
CA SER A 109 -10.50 1.24 -10.45
C SER A 109 -11.29 -0.03 -10.75
N GLY A 110 -12.62 0.06 -10.78
CA GLY A 110 -13.52 -1.05 -11.11
C GLY A 110 -14.33 -1.52 -9.90
N SER A 111 -14.62 -2.82 -9.83
CA SER A 111 -15.31 -3.46 -8.71
C SER A 111 -14.39 -4.46 -8.01
N ALA A 112 -14.72 -4.88 -6.78
CA ALA A 112 -13.91 -5.86 -6.05
C ALA A 112 -13.65 -7.16 -6.85
N SER A 113 -14.59 -7.52 -7.72
CA SER A 113 -14.54 -8.66 -8.62
C SER A 113 -14.21 -8.29 -10.07
N ARG A 114 -13.62 -7.12 -10.34
CA ARG A 114 -12.94 -6.73 -11.60
C ARG A 114 -12.27 -5.36 -11.44
N LEU A 115 -11.01 -5.38 -11.02
CA LEU A 115 -10.15 -4.21 -10.83
C LEU A 115 -9.14 -4.05 -11.96
N THR A 116 -8.80 -2.81 -12.26
CA THR A 116 -7.58 -2.45 -12.97
C THR A 116 -6.66 -1.66 -12.05
N ILE A 117 -5.36 -1.83 -12.23
CA ILE A 117 -4.34 -1.11 -11.50
C ILE A 117 -3.58 -0.27 -12.52
N ARG A 118 -3.90 1.02 -12.59
CA ARG A 118 -3.32 1.95 -13.57
C ARG A 118 -2.22 2.78 -12.94
N HIS A 119 -1.05 2.79 -13.56
CA HIS A 119 0.03 3.69 -13.21
C HIS A 119 -0.32 5.11 -13.66
N LEU A 120 -0.40 6.06 -12.73
CA LEU A 120 -0.92 7.40 -13.02
C LEU A 120 -0.05 8.14 -14.04
N HIS A 121 1.27 8.10 -13.86
CA HIS A 121 2.19 8.88 -14.69
C HIS A 121 2.22 8.40 -16.16
N SER A 122 2.25 7.08 -16.39
CA SER A 122 2.31 6.52 -17.75
C SER A 122 0.94 6.26 -18.40
N GLY A 123 -0.15 6.26 -17.61
CA GLY A 123 -1.48 5.84 -18.06
C GLY A 123 -1.63 4.34 -18.34
N LYS A 124 -0.57 3.54 -18.18
CA LYS A 124 -0.55 2.09 -18.43
C LYS A 124 -1.10 1.27 -17.26
N CYS A 125 -1.60 0.08 -17.55
CA CYS A 125 -2.16 -0.86 -16.58
C CYS A 125 -1.18 -2.00 -16.26
N VAL A 126 -1.20 -2.46 -15.01
CA VAL A 126 -0.47 -3.66 -14.60
C VAL A 126 -1.10 -4.88 -15.26
N ALA A 127 -0.35 -5.49 -16.16
CA ALA A 127 -0.73 -6.64 -16.95
C ALA A 127 0.10 -7.86 -16.57
N ARG A 128 -0.55 -9.02 -16.62
CA ARG A 128 0.08 -10.32 -16.40
C ARG A 128 0.54 -10.90 -17.73
N LEU A 129 1.80 -11.36 -17.79
CA LEU A 129 2.36 -12.03 -18.97
C LEU A 129 2.63 -13.52 -18.73
N GLY A 130 2.04 -14.08 -17.66
CA GLY A 130 2.31 -15.41 -17.15
C GLY A 130 3.31 -15.38 -15.99
N PRO A 131 3.22 -16.26 -14.97
CA PRO A 131 4.14 -16.26 -13.84
C PRO A 131 5.61 -16.42 -14.29
N PRO A 132 6.57 -15.67 -13.71
CA PRO A 132 6.42 -14.66 -12.65
C PRO A 132 6.11 -13.24 -13.17
N ASN A 133 5.90 -13.08 -14.47
CA ASN A 133 6.03 -11.82 -15.18
C ASN A 133 4.79 -10.94 -15.10
N ILE A 134 5.02 -9.70 -14.66
CA ILE A 134 4.10 -8.58 -14.84
C ILE A 134 4.80 -7.43 -15.57
N ARG A 135 4.03 -6.64 -16.31
CA ARG A 135 4.50 -5.44 -17.00
C ARG A 135 3.43 -4.36 -16.99
N LEU A 136 3.82 -3.13 -17.27
CA LEU A 136 2.91 -2.06 -17.63
C LEU A 136 2.61 -2.13 -19.14
N GLN A 137 1.33 -2.28 -19.48
CA GLN A 137 0.85 -2.26 -20.87
C GLN A 137 -0.22 -1.19 -21.05
N THR A 138 -0.48 -0.78 -22.30
CA THR A 138 -1.63 0.09 -22.61
C THR A 138 -2.89 -0.53 -22.01
N CYS A 139 -3.66 0.27 -21.27
CA CYS A 139 -4.89 -0.19 -20.65
C CYS A 139 -5.90 -0.61 -21.72
N ASP A 140 -6.45 -1.81 -21.59
CA ASP A 140 -7.47 -2.35 -22.48
C ASP A 140 -8.49 -3.14 -21.64
N ASP A 141 -9.74 -2.70 -21.67
CA ASP A 141 -10.85 -3.28 -20.90
C ASP A 141 -11.39 -4.59 -21.48
N ARG A 142 -10.81 -5.07 -22.58
CA ARG A 142 -11.09 -6.37 -23.19
C ARG A 142 -10.04 -7.41 -22.83
N LEU A 143 -8.88 -7.00 -22.31
CA LEU A 143 -7.77 -7.90 -22.00
C LEU A 143 -7.86 -8.47 -20.58
N PRO A 144 -8.20 -9.76 -20.40
CA PRO A 144 -8.42 -10.33 -19.07
C PRO A 144 -7.18 -10.30 -18.19
N ASN A 145 -5.99 -10.37 -18.80
CA ASN A 145 -4.70 -10.33 -18.11
C ASN A 145 -4.41 -9.00 -17.41
N GLN A 146 -5.24 -7.96 -17.60
CA GLN A 146 -5.17 -6.69 -16.88
C GLN A 146 -6.19 -6.59 -15.72
N PHE A 147 -7.06 -7.59 -15.53
CA PHE A 147 -8.08 -7.58 -14.48
C PHE A 147 -7.66 -8.32 -13.24
N TRP A 148 -7.79 -7.67 -12.10
CA TRP A 148 -7.42 -8.17 -10.78
C TRP A 148 -8.68 -8.26 -9.93
N PHE A 149 -8.72 -9.14 -8.94
CA PHE A 149 -9.75 -9.16 -7.93
C PHE A 149 -9.13 -8.94 -6.57
N LYS A 150 -9.89 -8.24 -5.74
CA LYS A 150 -9.54 -7.97 -4.36
C LYS A 150 -9.85 -9.23 -3.55
N ARG A 151 -8.82 -9.84 -2.98
CA ARG A 151 -8.93 -10.97 -2.05
C ARG A 151 -8.59 -10.54 -0.63
#